data_AF-A0A4Q6GJG2-F1
#
_entry.id   AF-A0A4Q6GJG2-F1
#
_cell.length_a   1.000
_cell.length_b   1.000
_cell.length_c   1.000
_cell.angle_alpha   90.00
_cell.angle_beta   90.00
_cell.angle_gamma   90.00
#
_symmetry.space_group_name_H-M   'P 1'
#
loop_
_entity.id
_entity.type
_entity.pdbx_description
1 polymer ?
#
loop_
_entity_poly.entity_id
_entity_poly.type
_entity_poly.pdbx_seq_one_letter_code
_entity_poly.pdbx_strand_id
1 'polypeptide(L)'
;MKNVVLLLSCLLLVAACGDREAEQRAAAQAQAAAQEEAATTLAREYDNAVTAQNWDMARVHGAALLSQYPDSQAAAKMKQGYEDVKAKGEAAREQRRLAALWNYAQVAAPGGTQKSAMIYAKDPVDVDGTGAKPVQLVFRDHPKWKRSAYLVLQVGDFRCAGGCNVKVVADGAKPRSMAAWRPDTDEAIAMFITDYKALWRLLRKTKEVSIEFPVKGGGTRTATFETGALDGAQMPGWN
;
A
#
# COMPACT_ATOMS: atom_id res chain seq x y z
N MET A 1 65.42 -35.30 46.36
CA MET A 1 65.45 -34.69 45.01
C MET A 1 64.29 -35.10 44.09
N LYS A 2 63.58 -36.22 44.32
CA LYS A 2 62.49 -36.71 43.45
C LYS A 2 61.14 -35.98 43.64
N ASN A 3 60.90 -35.37 44.81
CA ASN A 3 59.64 -34.68 45.14
C ASN A 3 59.56 -33.22 44.63
N VAL A 4 60.69 -32.61 44.25
CA VAL A 4 60.72 -31.23 43.73
C VAL A 4 60.37 -31.19 42.24
N VAL A 5 60.68 -32.27 41.51
CA VAL A 5 60.38 -32.39 40.07
C VAL A 5 58.87 -32.54 39.83
N LEU A 6 58.14 -33.21 40.74
CA LEU A 6 56.69 -33.40 40.60
C LEU A 6 55.88 -32.11 40.84
N LEU A 7 56.39 -31.18 41.66
CA LEU A 7 55.74 -29.89 41.94
C LEU A 7 55.95 -28.87 40.80
N LEU A 8 57.06 -28.95 40.06
CA LEU A 8 57.30 -28.08 38.91
C LEU A 8 56.43 -28.45 37.69
N SER A 9 56.03 -29.71 37.55
CA SER A 9 55.20 -30.18 36.43
C SER A 9 53.74 -29.71 36.52
N CYS A 10 53.21 -29.49 37.73
CA CYS A 10 51.84 -28.98 37.91
C CYS A 10 51.71 -27.47 37.70
N LEU A 11 52.79 -26.68 37.86
CA LEU A 11 52.75 -25.22 37.70
C LEU A 11 52.78 -24.78 36.22
N LEU A 12 53.38 -25.58 35.33
CA LEU A 12 53.47 -25.27 33.89
C LEU A 12 52.16 -25.52 33.13
N LEU A 13 51.27 -26.37 33.64
CA LEU A 13 49.94 -26.60 33.05
C LEU A 13 48.95 -25.47 33.36
N VAL A 14 49.13 -24.73 34.46
CA VAL A 14 48.26 -23.60 34.84
C VAL A 14 48.61 -22.31 34.08
N ALA A 15 49.89 -22.10 33.77
CA ALA A 15 50.34 -20.93 32.99
C ALA A 15 49.88 -20.98 31.52
N ALA A 16 49.87 -22.16 30.89
CA ALA A 16 49.42 -22.32 29.50
C ALA A 16 47.89 -22.19 29.32
N CYS A 17 47.10 -22.32 30.39
CA CYS A 17 45.66 -22.08 30.35
C CYS A 17 45.29 -20.59 30.46
N GLY A 18 46.09 -19.78 31.15
CA GLY A 18 45.82 -18.34 31.34
C GLY A 18 45.94 -17.50 30.06
N ASP A 19 46.94 -17.78 29.22
CA ASP A 19 47.15 -17.06 27.97
C ASP A 19 46.04 -17.33 26.95
N ARG A 20 45.54 -18.57 26.91
CA ARG A 20 44.44 -18.96 26.01
C ARG A 20 43.11 -18.31 26.38
N GLU A 21 42.80 -18.20 27.67
CA GLU A 21 41.60 -17.50 28.12
C GLU A 21 41.70 -15.98 27.86
N ALA A 22 42.87 -15.38 28.05
CA ALA A 22 43.09 -13.97 27.75
C ALA A 22 42.94 -13.69 26.24
N GLU A 23 43.52 -14.53 25.39
CA GLU A 23 43.41 -14.44 23.93
C GLU A 23 41.96 -14.62 23.46
N GLN A 24 41.21 -15.58 24.04
CA GLN A 24 39.78 -15.77 23.76
C GLN A 24 38.94 -14.55 24.15
N ARG A 25 39.21 -13.95 25.32
CA ARG A 25 38.52 -12.72 25.77
C ARG A 25 38.82 -11.54 24.85
N ALA A 26 40.07 -11.39 24.43
CA ALA A 26 40.48 -10.34 23.49
C ALA A 26 39.81 -10.52 22.11
N ALA A 27 39.77 -11.75 21.59
CA ALA A 27 39.08 -12.06 20.33
C ALA A 27 37.57 -11.79 20.41
N ALA A 28 36.92 -12.18 21.51
CA ALA A 28 35.50 -11.91 21.74
C ALA A 28 35.20 -10.41 21.82
N GLN A 29 36.06 -9.62 22.48
CA GLN A 29 35.95 -8.15 22.53
C GLN A 29 36.13 -7.52 21.16
N ALA A 30 37.11 -7.97 20.37
CA ALA A 30 37.33 -7.48 19.01
C ALA A 30 36.12 -7.79 18.10
N GLN A 31 35.54 -9.00 18.22
CA GLN A 31 34.34 -9.37 17.48
C GLN A 31 33.12 -8.53 17.89
N ALA A 32 32.93 -8.29 19.19
CA ALA A 32 31.86 -7.44 19.69
C ALA A 32 32.01 -5.99 19.19
N ALA A 33 33.22 -5.44 19.17
CA ALA A 33 33.50 -4.11 18.64
C ALA A 33 33.21 -4.03 17.12
N ALA A 34 33.59 -5.06 16.36
CA ALA A 34 33.30 -5.12 14.93
C ALA A 34 31.78 -5.23 14.65
N GLN A 35 31.04 -5.99 15.47
CA GLN A 35 29.58 -6.05 15.38
C GLN A 35 28.93 -4.70 15.73
N GLU A 36 29.42 -3.99 16.75
CA GLU A 36 28.90 -2.67 17.11
C GLU A 36 29.16 -1.63 16.01
N GLU A 37 30.32 -1.65 15.36
CA GLU A 37 30.63 -0.75 14.23
C GLU A 37 29.73 -1.03 13.02
N ALA A 38 29.50 -2.30 12.70
CA ALA A 38 28.57 -2.70 11.64
C ALA A 38 27.12 -2.30 11.98
N ALA A 39 26.70 -2.50 13.22
CA ALA A 39 25.39 -2.07 13.73
C ALA A 39 25.22 -0.54 13.64
N THR A 40 26.26 0.21 14.01
CA THR A 40 26.29 1.69 13.91
C THR A 40 26.16 2.15 12.46
N THR A 41 26.77 1.43 11.52
CA THR A 41 26.62 1.72 10.09
C THR A 41 25.17 1.54 9.61
N LEU A 42 24.50 0.44 9.97
CA LEU A 42 23.08 0.25 9.67
C LEU A 42 22.17 1.28 10.36
N ALA A 43 22.47 1.66 11.60
CA ALA A 43 21.73 2.70 12.31
C ALA A 43 21.81 4.06 11.59
N ARG A 44 22.99 4.41 11.05
CA ARG A 44 23.16 5.61 10.23
C ARG A 44 22.36 5.55 8.92
N GLU A 45 22.28 4.39 8.27
CA GLU A 45 21.42 4.21 7.09
C GLU A 45 19.94 4.39 7.43
N TYR A 46 19.49 3.82 8.56
CA TYR A 46 18.16 4.04 9.11
C TYR A 46 17.89 5.53 9.35
N ASP A 47 18.78 6.24 10.03
CA ASP A 47 18.61 7.67 10.36
C ASP A 47 18.59 8.55 9.10
N ASN A 48 19.44 8.24 8.12
CA ASN A 48 19.43 8.90 6.82
C ASN A 48 18.09 8.70 6.10
N ALA A 49 17.56 7.47 6.11
CA ALA A 49 16.27 7.16 5.51
C ALA A 49 15.11 7.85 6.23
N VAL A 50 15.13 7.94 7.56
CA VAL A 50 14.16 8.69 8.36
C VAL A 50 14.22 10.19 8.01
N THR A 51 15.42 10.76 7.94
CA THR A 51 15.64 12.17 7.59
C THR A 51 15.14 12.49 6.19
N ALA A 52 15.38 11.59 5.23
CA ALA A 52 14.88 11.69 3.87
C ALA A 52 13.37 11.35 3.75
N GLN A 53 12.70 11.02 4.86
CA GLN A 53 11.31 10.55 4.90
C GLN A 53 11.04 9.33 4.00
N ASN A 54 12.09 8.55 3.73
CA ASN A 54 12.00 7.28 3.03
C ASN A 54 11.66 6.17 4.04
N TRP A 55 10.41 6.20 4.50
CA TRP A 55 9.92 5.32 5.57
C TRP A 55 10.02 3.83 5.26
N ASP A 56 9.98 3.46 3.98
CA ASP A 56 10.11 2.06 3.57
C ASP A 56 11.55 1.57 3.77
N MET A 57 12.53 2.33 3.29
CA MET A 57 13.95 2.03 3.53
C MET A 57 14.30 2.10 5.01
N ALA A 58 13.81 3.12 5.73
CA ALA A 58 14.03 3.22 7.18
C ALA A 58 13.52 1.97 7.90
N ARG A 59 12.30 1.49 7.58
CA ARG A 59 11.80 0.23 8.12
C ARG A 59 12.73 -0.94 7.79
N VAL A 60 13.21 -1.05 6.55
CA VAL A 60 14.11 -2.15 6.13
C VAL A 60 15.42 -2.13 6.91
N HIS A 61 16.11 -0.98 6.98
CA HIS A 61 17.37 -0.86 7.74
C HIS A 61 17.17 -1.12 9.24
N GLY A 62 16.08 -0.61 9.83
CA GLY A 62 15.80 -0.86 11.24
C GLY A 62 15.45 -2.33 11.54
N ALA A 63 14.72 -3.00 10.64
CA ALA A 63 14.47 -4.45 10.76
C ALA A 63 15.77 -5.24 10.67
N ALA A 64 16.64 -4.89 9.72
CA ALA A 64 17.95 -5.51 9.54
C ALA A 64 18.82 -5.32 10.79
N LEU A 65 18.86 -4.12 11.35
CA LEU A 65 19.61 -3.82 12.58
C LEU A 65 19.13 -4.68 13.76
N LEU A 66 17.81 -4.75 14.00
CA LEU A 66 17.24 -5.57 15.09
C LEU A 66 17.43 -7.07 14.87
N SER A 67 17.47 -7.54 13.63
CA SER A 67 17.63 -8.95 13.30
C SER A 67 19.09 -9.41 13.30
N GLN A 68 20.01 -8.57 12.81
CA GLN A 68 21.42 -8.93 12.61
C GLN A 68 22.28 -8.58 13.83
N TYR A 69 21.92 -7.52 14.56
CA TYR A 69 22.68 -7.03 15.72
C TYR A 69 21.77 -6.73 16.92
N PRO A 70 20.94 -7.70 17.39
CA PRO A 70 19.94 -7.47 18.43
C PRO A 70 20.50 -6.93 19.76
N ASP A 71 21.75 -7.30 20.08
CA ASP A 71 22.42 -6.96 21.35
C ASP A 71 23.30 -5.71 21.26
N SER A 72 23.37 -5.05 20.10
CA SER A 72 24.16 -3.83 19.91
C SER A 72 23.54 -2.61 20.60
N GLN A 73 24.37 -1.64 20.98
CA GLN A 73 23.86 -0.39 21.56
C GLN A 73 23.07 0.41 20.52
N ALA A 74 23.50 0.36 19.26
CA ALA A 74 22.78 0.93 18.11
C ALA A 74 21.34 0.39 18.00
N ALA A 75 21.15 -0.93 18.08
CA ALA A 75 19.82 -1.56 18.04
C ALA A 75 18.96 -1.13 19.24
N ALA A 76 19.53 -1.11 20.45
CA ALA A 76 18.81 -0.71 21.66
C ALA A 76 18.27 0.74 21.59
N LYS A 77 19.07 1.68 21.06
CA LYS A 77 18.66 3.08 20.86
C LYS A 77 17.56 3.20 19.80
N MET A 78 17.74 2.56 18.65
CA MET A 78 16.82 2.64 17.51
C MET A 78 15.44 2.05 17.84
N LYS A 79 15.40 0.97 18.62
CA LYS A 79 14.17 0.24 18.99
C LYS A 79 13.08 1.13 19.60
N GLN A 80 13.44 2.20 20.31
CA GLN A 80 12.46 3.10 20.96
C GLN A 80 11.57 3.85 19.96
N GLY A 81 12.06 4.15 18.76
CA GLY A 81 11.31 4.85 17.71
C GLY A 81 10.87 3.96 16.55
N TYR A 82 11.31 2.69 16.52
CA TYR A 82 11.17 1.83 15.35
C TYR A 82 9.71 1.51 14.99
N GLU A 83 8.83 1.31 15.98
CA GLU A 83 7.42 0.98 15.70
C GLU A 83 6.69 2.11 14.95
N ASP A 84 7.00 3.38 15.24
CA ASP A 84 6.46 4.51 14.47
C ASP A 84 6.98 4.52 13.03
N VAL A 85 8.29 4.27 12.83
CA VAL A 85 8.87 4.16 11.49
C VAL A 85 8.29 2.98 10.72
N LYS A 86 8.06 1.85 11.38
CA LYS A 86 7.40 0.68 10.79
C LYS A 86 5.98 1.03 10.35
N ALA A 87 5.19 1.67 11.22
CA ALA A 87 3.83 2.12 10.89
C ALA A 87 3.81 3.12 9.71
N LYS A 88 4.73 4.09 9.69
CA LYS A 88 4.89 5.02 8.56
C LYS A 88 5.31 4.31 7.28
N GLY A 89 6.20 3.34 7.37
CA GLY A 89 6.63 2.52 6.24
C GLY A 89 5.49 1.67 5.67
N GLU A 90 4.68 1.06 6.53
CA GLU A 90 3.47 0.33 6.16
C GLU A 90 2.44 1.24 5.49
N ALA A 91 2.16 2.41 6.08
CA ALA A 91 1.25 3.40 5.51
C ALA A 91 1.75 3.90 4.14
N ALA A 92 3.06 4.15 3.98
CA ALA A 92 3.64 4.56 2.71
C ALA A 92 3.56 3.46 1.64
N ARG A 93 3.75 2.19 2.00
CA ARG A 93 3.56 1.06 1.08
C ARG A 93 2.10 0.91 0.67
N GLU A 94 1.19 1.00 1.62
CA GLU A 94 -0.25 0.90 1.35
C GLU A 94 -0.73 2.04 0.46
N GLN A 95 -0.26 3.27 0.70
CA GLN A 95 -0.53 4.41 -0.17
C GLN A 95 -0.07 4.16 -1.61
N ARG A 96 1.12 3.56 -1.81
CA ARG A 96 1.61 3.20 -3.16
C ARG A 96 0.80 2.09 -3.80
N ARG A 97 0.40 1.07 -3.03
CA ARG A 97 -0.46 -0.02 -3.52
C ARG A 97 -1.79 0.54 -4.03
N LEU A 98 -2.44 1.38 -3.23
CA LEU A 98 -3.72 2.02 -3.58
C LEU A 98 -3.56 2.96 -4.78
N ALA A 99 -2.50 3.76 -4.85
CA ALA A 99 -2.23 4.63 -5.99
C ALA A 99 -2.07 3.83 -7.30
N ALA A 100 -1.45 2.65 -7.23
CA ALA A 100 -1.25 1.76 -8.38
C ALA A 100 -2.55 1.12 -8.90
N LEU A 101 -3.66 1.17 -8.15
CA LEU A 101 -4.97 0.71 -8.63
C LEU A 101 -5.61 1.71 -9.60
N TRP A 102 -5.19 2.97 -9.57
CA TRP A 102 -5.73 4.02 -10.42
C TRP A 102 -4.98 4.10 -11.75
N ASN A 103 -5.75 4.08 -12.84
CA ASN A 103 -5.25 4.34 -14.18
C ASN A 103 -5.67 5.74 -14.62
N TYR A 104 -4.69 6.61 -14.86
CA TYR A 104 -4.89 7.94 -15.39
C TYR A 104 -4.48 8.00 -16.85
N ALA A 105 -5.36 8.54 -17.70
CA ALA A 105 -5.07 8.72 -19.12
C ALA A 105 -5.38 10.14 -19.59
N GLN A 106 -4.58 10.62 -20.53
CA GLN A 106 -4.78 11.88 -21.23
C GLN A 106 -4.71 11.62 -22.73
N VAL A 107 -5.77 11.92 -23.45
CA VAL A 107 -5.90 11.63 -24.89
C VAL A 107 -6.31 12.90 -25.61
N ALA A 108 -5.69 13.17 -26.77
CA ALA A 108 -6.10 14.26 -27.64
C ALA A 108 -7.53 14.01 -28.15
N ALA A 109 -8.40 15.02 -28.06
CA ALA A 109 -9.77 14.97 -28.54
C ALA A 109 -10.09 16.26 -29.32
N PRO A 110 -11.12 16.25 -30.18
CA PRO A 110 -11.59 17.48 -30.80
C PRO A 110 -11.93 18.54 -29.73
N GLY A 111 -11.24 19.68 -29.80
CA GLY A 111 -11.44 20.80 -28.87
C GLY A 111 -10.66 20.73 -27.55
N GLY A 112 -9.70 19.80 -27.39
CA GLY A 112 -8.76 19.81 -26.26
C GLY A 112 -8.27 18.43 -25.84
N THR A 113 -7.84 18.30 -24.59
CA THR A 113 -7.40 17.03 -24.02
C THR A 113 -8.52 16.40 -23.19
N GLN A 114 -8.90 15.16 -23.50
CA GLN A 114 -9.71 14.35 -22.60
C GLN A 114 -8.81 13.81 -21.49
N LYS A 115 -9.28 13.92 -20.24
CA LYS A 115 -8.63 13.29 -19.09
C LYS A 115 -9.54 12.24 -18.49
N SER A 116 -8.98 11.14 -17.99
CA SER A 116 -9.74 10.15 -17.27
C SER A 116 -8.97 9.55 -16.10
N ALA A 117 -9.71 9.21 -15.05
CA ALA A 117 -9.27 8.36 -13.94
C ALA A 117 -10.16 7.11 -13.92
N MET A 118 -9.56 5.94 -13.91
CA MET A 118 -10.26 4.66 -13.91
C MET A 118 -9.73 3.78 -12.78
N ILE A 119 -10.62 3.03 -12.15
CA ILE A 119 -10.28 1.99 -11.18
C ILE A 119 -11.17 0.77 -11.40
N TYR A 120 -10.60 -0.42 -11.19
CA TYR A 120 -11.35 -1.68 -11.18
C TYR A 120 -11.95 -1.96 -9.82
N ALA A 121 -13.08 -2.66 -9.80
CA ALA A 121 -13.57 -3.27 -8.58
C ALA A 121 -12.53 -4.25 -8.02
N LYS A 122 -12.42 -4.29 -6.69
CA LYS A 122 -11.54 -5.18 -5.93
C LYS A 122 -11.73 -6.64 -6.33
N ASP A 123 -12.99 -7.05 -6.42
CA ASP A 123 -13.39 -8.38 -6.83
C ASP A 123 -14.21 -8.31 -8.12
N PRO A 124 -14.05 -9.27 -9.05
CA PRO A 124 -14.92 -9.37 -10.21
C PRO A 124 -16.35 -9.74 -9.78
N VAL A 125 -17.33 -9.34 -10.58
CA VAL A 125 -18.76 -9.49 -10.27
C VAL A 125 -19.43 -10.30 -11.37
N ASP A 126 -20.22 -11.30 -10.98
CA ASP A 126 -21.07 -12.05 -11.92
C ASP A 126 -22.41 -11.31 -12.11
N VAL A 127 -22.61 -10.76 -13.30
CA VAL A 127 -23.74 -9.88 -13.64
C VAL A 127 -24.79 -10.53 -14.54
N ASP A 128 -24.47 -11.66 -15.18
CA ASP A 128 -25.32 -12.32 -16.18
C ASP A 128 -25.35 -13.86 -16.07
N GLY A 129 -24.64 -14.45 -15.12
CA GLY A 129 -24.58 -15.90 -14.89
C GLY A 129 -23.50 -16.62 -15.70
N THR A 130 -22.70 -15.91 -16.49
CA THR A 130 -21.58 -16.49 -17.27
C THR A 130 -20.25 -16.49 -16.53
N GLY A 131 -20.25 -16.06 -15.26
CA GLY A 131 -19.10 -16.00 -14.38
C GLY A 131 -18.62 -14.57 -14.09
N ALA A 132 -17.85 -14.43 -13.02
CA ALA A 132 -17.42 -13.13 -12.52
C ALA A 132 -16.47 -12.40 -13.50
N LYS A 133 -16.77 -11.13 -13.81
CA LYS A 133 -15.94 -10.25 -14.67
C LYS A 133 -15.57 -8.95 -13.97
N PRO A 134 -14.46 -8.30 -14.34
CA PRO A 134 -14.12 -6.97 -13.87
C PRO A 134 -15.22 -5.94 -14.13
N VAL A 135 -15.47 -5.09 -13.13
CA VAL A 135 -16.31 -3.89 -13.23
C VAL A 135 -15.40 -2.68 -13.11
N GLN A 136 -15.55 -1.69 -13.99
CA GLN A 136 -14.76 -0.46 -13.95
C GLN A 136 -15.60 0.70 -13.43
N LEU A 137 -14.99 1.57 -12.64
CA LEU A 137 -15.49 2.91 -12.36
C LEU A 137 -14.59 3.93 -13.08
N VAL A 138 -15.20 4.79 -13.89
CA VAL A 138 -14.49 5.75 -14.72
C VAL A 138 -15.00 7.16 -14.45
N PHE A 139 -14.06 8.08 -14.23
CA PHE A 139 -14.27 9.52 -14.25
C PHE A 139 -13.63 10.09 -15.51
N ARG A 140 -14.39 10.83 -16.30
CA ARG A 140 -13.94 11.37 -17.58
C ARG A 140 -14.27 12.84 -17.68
N ASP A 141 -13.26 13.65 -18.01
CA ASP A 141 -13.39 15.05 -18.40
C ASP A 141 -13.18 15.17 -19.91
N HIS A 142 -14.27 15.36 -20.65
CA HIS A 142 -14.25 15.48 -22.10
C HIS A 142 -14.47 16.95 -22.52
N PRO A 143 -13.68 17.54 -23.44
CA PRO A 143 -13.84 18.94 -23.88
C PRO A 143 -15.27 19.29 -24.34
N LYS A 144 -15.84 18.45 -25.23
CA LYS A 144 -17.22 18.53 -25.72
C LYS A 144 -18.28 18.06 -24.72
N TRP A 145 -18.22 16.80 -24.26
CA TRP A 145 -19.27 16.18 -23.43
C TRP A 145 -19.18 16.48 -21.92
N LYS A 146 -18.21 17.29 -21.51
CA LYS A 146 -17.96 17.70 -20.12
C LYS A 146 -17.65 16.50 -19.23
N ARG A 147 -17.82 16.68 -17.92
CA ARG A 147 -17.44 15.72 -16.89
C ARG A 147 -18.53 14.68 -16.68
N SER A 148 -18.10 13.45 -16.46
CA SER A 148 -18.98 12.30 -16.26
C SER A 148 -18.33 11.27 -15.35
N ALA A 149 -19.14 10.57 -14.56
CA ALA A 149 -18.76 9.38 -13.83
C ALA A 149 -19.66 8.21 -14.26
N TYR A 150 -19.10 7.05 -14.52
CA TYR A 150 -19.87 5.90 -14.98
C TYR A 150 -19.22 4.57 -14.61
N LEU A 151 -20.07 3.55 -14.45
CA LEU A 151 -19.65 2.16 -14.36
C LEU A 151 -19.63 1.52 -15.75
N VAL A 152 -18.68 0.62 -15.98
CA VAL A 152 -18.60 -0.18 -17.21
C VAL A 152 -18.57 -1.67 -16.84
N LEU A 153 -19.39 -2.46 -17.53
CA LEU A 153 -19.34 -3.92 -17.46
C LEU A 153 -18.66 -4.48 -18.71
N GLN A 154 -17.98 -5.62 -18.57
CA GLN A 154 -17.45 -6.35 -19.72
C GLN A 154 -18.50 -7.22 -20.43
N VAL A 155 -19.52 -7.67 -19.69
CA VAL A 155 -20.61 -8.54 -20.15
C VAL A 155 -21.90 -8.14 -19.45
N GLY A 156 -23.03 -8.68 -19.94
CA GLY A 156 -24.36 -8.30 -19.45
C GLY A 156 -24.70 -6.83 -19.75
N ASP A 157 -25.66 -6.29 -19.00
CA ASP A 157 -26.05 -4.88 -19.11
C ASP A 157 -26.77 -4.39 -17.85
N PHE A 158 -26.86 -3.08 -17.67
CA PHE A 158 -27.53 -2.43 -16.57
C PHE A 158 -29.05 -2.33 -16.81
N ARG A 159 -29.85 -2.63 -15.79
CA ARG A 159 -31.30 -2.37 -15.81
C ARG A 159 -31.57 -0.95 -15.29
N CYS A 160 -31.15 0.04 -16.07
CA CYS A 160 -31.23 1.46 -15.70
C CYS A 160 -31.58 2.37 -16.89
N ALA A 161 -32.29 1.82 -17.90
CA ALA A 161 -32.86 2.61 -18.99
C ALA A 161 -33.92 3.57 -18.46
N GLY A 162 -33.89 4.84 -18.89
CA GLY A 162 -34.78 5.89 -18.35
C GLY A 162 -34.42 6.38 -16.94
N GLY A 163 -33.38 5.83 -16.32
CA GLY A 163 -32.88 6.21 -15.01
C GLY A 163 -33.19 5.22 -13.89
N CYS A 164 -32.38 5.23 -12.85
CA CYS A 164 -32.52 4.42 -11.65
C CYS A 164 -31.78 5.08 -10.48
N ASN A 165 -31.78 4.42 -9.32
CA ASN A 165 -30.96 4.81 -8.18
C ASN A 165 -29.96 3.70 -7.86
N VAL A 166 -28.68 4.05 -7.75
CA VAL A 166 -27.64 3.18 -7.19
C VAL A 166 -27.46 3.48 -5.72
N LYS A 167 -27.11 2.47 -4.92
CA LYS A 167 -26.73 2.69 -3.52
C LYS A 167 -25.22 2.73 -3.41
N VAL A 168 -24.71 3.80 -2.83
CA VAL A 168 -23.29 4.02 -2.61
C VAL A 168 -23.01 3.95 -1.11
N VAL A 169 -22.12 3.06 -0.71
CA VAL A 169 -21.65 2.88 0.67
C VAL A 169 -20.16 3.16 0.68
N ALA A 170 -19.70 4.08 1.53
CA ALA A 170 -18.28 4.40 1.64
C ALA A 170 -17.79 4.09 3.05
N ASP A 171 -16.68 3.37 3.16
CA ASP A 171 -16.07 2.93 4.43
C ASP A 171 -17.09 2.32 5.43
N GLY A 172 -18.07 1.56 4.92
CA GLY A 172 -19.13 0.94 5.73
C GLY A 172 -20.17 1.91 6.33
N ALA A 173 -20.16 3.19 5.94
CA ALA A 173 -21.11 4.19 6.41
C ALA A 173 -22.54 3.95 5.89
N LYS A 174 -23.48 4.80 6.32
CA LYS A 174 -24.89 4.71 5.88
C LYS A 174 -24.98 4.80 4.34
N PRO A 175 -25.77 3.92 3.69
CA PRO A 175 -25.96 3.96 2.24
C PRO A 175 -26.52 5.29 1.76
N ARG A 176 -25.96 5.81 0.66
CA ARG A 176 -26.43 7.01 -0.04
C ARG A 176 -27.02 6.61 -1.38
N SER A 177 -28.26 7.00 -1.63
CA SER A 177 -28.87 6.86 -2.95
C SER A 177 -28.31 7.91 -3.90
N MET A 178 -27.88 7.51 -5.10
CA MET A 178 -27.46 8.41 -6.16
C MET A 178 -28.21 8.08 -7.45
N ALA A 179 -28.72 9.11 -8.12
CA ALA A 179 -29.37 8.94 -9.42
C ALA A 179 -28.35 8.47 -10.45
N ALA A 180 -28.75 7.51 -11.27
CA ALA A 180 -27.98 6.96 -12.36
C ALA A 180 -28.86 6.74 -13.59
N TRP A 181 -28.25 6.56 -14.75
CA TRP A 181 -28.96 6.23 -15.98
C TRP A 181 -28.05 5.49 -16.95
N ARG A 182 -28.63 4.59 -17.74
CA ARG A 182 -27.95 3.92 -18.85
C ARG A 182 -28.51 4.48 -20.17
N PRO A 183 -27.69 5.12 -21.04
CA PRO A 183 -28.12 5.55 -22.38
C PRO A 183 -28.67 4.41 -23.23
N ASP A 184 -29.66 4.66 -24.08
CA ASP A 184 -30.18 3.64 -24.99
C ASP A 184 -29.29 3.53 -26.24
N THR A 185 -28.26 2.70 -26.17
CA THR A 185 -27.27 2.47 -27.24
C THR A 185 -26.68 1.06 -27.13
N ASP A 186 -26.16 0.54 -28.23
CA ASP A 186 -25.46 -0.75 -28.29
C ASP A 186 -23.93 -0.58 -28.22
N GLU A 187 -23.40 0.65 -28.27
CA GLU A 187 -21.98 0.93 -28.44
C GLU A 187 -21.15 0.87 -27.14
N ALA A 188 -21.79 0.97 -25.96
CA ALA A 188 -21.10 0.87 -24.68
C ALA A 188 -22.01 0.38 -23.54
N ILE A 189 -21.56 -0.64 -22.79
CA ILE A 189 -22.23 -1.13 -21.58
C ILE A 189 -21.82 -0.24 -20.39
N ALA A 190 -22.22 1.03 -20.45
CA ALA A 190 -21.91 2.02 -19.43
C ALA A 190 -23.17 2.61 -18.77
N MET A 191 -23.15 2.74 -17.45
CA MET A 191 -24.18 3.42 -16.68
C MET A 191 -23.59 4.63 -15.96
N PHE A 192 -24.16 5.80 -16.22
CA PHE A 192 -23.69 7.07 -15.70
C PHE A 192 -24.32 7.34 -14.32
N ILE A 193 -23.50 7.84 -13.40
CA ILE A 193 -23.96 8.36 -12.11
C ILE A 193 -24.06 9.87 -12.26
N THR A 194 -25.28 10.39 -12.09
CA THR A 194 -25.64 11.77 -12.45
C THR A 194 -24.85 12.79 -11.62
N ASP A 195 -24.76 12.60 -10.31
CA ASP A 195 -23.99 13.49 -9.42
C ASP A 195 -22.52 13.05 -9.30
N TYR A 196 -21.82 13.14 -10.43
CA TYR A 196 -20.38 12.81 -10.50
C TYR A 196 -19.54 13.65 -9.53
N LYS A 197 -19.96 14.87 -9.19
CA LYS A 197 -19.25 15.76 -8.25
C LYS A 197 -19.35 15.24 -6.82
N ALA A 198 -20.54 14.82 -6.38
CA ALA A 198 -20.70 14.24 -5.06
C ALA A 198 -19.97 12.90 -4.94
N LEU A 199 -20.01 12.08 -5.99
CA LEU A 199 -19.26 10.82 -6.04
C LEU A 199 -17.76 11.08 -5.94
N TRP A 200 -17.20 11.96 -6.78
CA TRP A 200 -15.77 12.30 -6.73
C TRP A 200 -15.32 12.80 -5.36
N ARG A 201 -16.05 13.75 -4.76
CA ARG A 201 -15.75 14.29 -3.43
C ARG A 201 -15.83 13.24 -2.32
N LEU A 202 -16.70 12.24 -2.47
CA LEU A 202 -16.81 11.12 -1.55
C LEU A 202 -15.53 10.26 -1.64
N LEU A 203 -15.18 9.81 -2.84
CA LEU A 203 -14.02 8.93 -3.09
C LEU A 203 -12.69 9.56 -2.65
N ARG A 204 -12.56 10.88 -2.83
CA ARG A 204 -11.42 11.68 -2.35
C ARG A 204 -11.17 11.60 -0.84
N LYS A 205 -12.13 11.12 -0.06
CA LYS A 205 -12.10 11.11 1.41
C LYS A 205 -12.23 9.70 2.01
N THR A 206 -12.36 8.68 1.18
CA THR A 206 -12.73 7.32 1.63
C THR A 206 -11.72 6.30 1.12
N LYS A 207 -11.53 5.23 1.88
CA LYS A 207 -10.60 4.15 1.52
C LYS A 207 -11.26 3.15 0.58
N GLU A 208 -12.55 2.91 0.78
CA GLU A 208 -13.32 1.94 0.03
C GLU A 208 -14.72 2.49 -0.27
N VAL A 209 -15.25 2.19 -1.46
CA VAL A 209 -16.63 2.50 -1.85
C VAL A 209 -17.26 1.29 -2.53
N SER A 210 -18.41 0.87 -2.05
CA SER A 210 -19.28 -0.12 -2.69
C SER A 210 -20.44 0.57 -3.41
N ILE A 211 -20.71 0.15 -4.65
CA ILE A 211 -21.82 0.64 -5.46
C ILE A 211 -22.71 -0.55 -5.81
N GLU A 212 -23.94 -0.55 -5.30
CA GLU A 212 -24.99 -1.50 -5.65
C GLU A 212 -25.79 -0.95 -6.85
N PHE A 213 -25.89 -1.74 -7.93
CA PHE A 213 -26.54 -1.37 -9.18
C PHE A 213 -27.44 -2.49 -9.74
N PRO A 214 -28.52 -2.14 -10.47
CA PRO A 214 -29.41 -3.12 -11.08
C PRO A 214 -28.86 -3.67 -12.41
N VAL A 215 -29.03 -4.97 -12.64
CA VAL A 215 -28.58 -5.67 -13.88
C VAL A 215 -29.76 -6.23 -14.67
N LYS A 216 -29.63 -6.37 -16.00
CA LYS A 216 -30.69 -6.93 -16.86
C LYS A 216 -30.99 -8.40 -16.56
N GLY A 217 -30.00 -9.16 -16.08
CA GLY A 217 -30.17 -10.55 -15.61
C GLY A 217 -31.01 -10.70 -14.33
N GLY A 218 -31.48 -9.60 -13.74
CA GLY A 218 -32.35 -9.60 -12.57
C GLY A 218 -31.62 -9.28 -11.26
N GLY A 219 -32.35 -8.61 -10.36
CA GLY A 219 -31.84 -8.16 -9.06
C GLY A 219 -30.81 -7.03 -9.15
N THR A 220 -29.97 -6.94 -8.13
CA THR A 220 -28.84 -6.00 -8.06
C THR A 220 -27.53 -6.76 -7.87
N ARG A 221 -26.42 -6.07 -8.15
CA ARG A 221 -25.06 -6.52 -7.87
C ARG A 221 -24.28 -5.38 -7.23
N THR A 222 -23.24 -5.73 -6.49
CA THR A 222 -22.39 -4.75 -5.79
C THR A 222 -20.97 -4.88 -6.29
N ALA A 223 -20.38 -3.77 -6.71
CA ALA A 223 -18.95 -3.66 -6.97
C ALA A 223 -18.30 -2.81 -5.88
N THR A 224 -17.22 -3.30 -5.29
CA THR A 224 -16.44 -2.60 -4.26
C THR A 224 -15.13 -2.12 -4.85
N PHE A 225 -14.78 -0.86 -4.63
CA PHE A 225 -13.59 -0.20 -5.16
C PHE A 225 -12.72 0.29 -4.00
N GLU A 226 -11.43 0.01 -4.03
CA GLU A 226 -10.45 0.55 -3.08
C GLU A 226 -10.02 1.95 -3.52
N THR A 227 -10.81 2.96 -3.16
CA THR A 227 -10.72 4.32 -3.72
C THR A 227 -9.66 5.19 -3.06
N GLY A 228 -8.93 4.64 -2.09
CA GLY A 228 -7.79 5.33 -1.48
C GLY A 228 -6.77 5.79 -2.53
N ALA A 229 -5.98 6.80 -2.15
CA ALA A 229 -4.95 7.40 -2.99
C ALA A 229 -5.44 8.04 -4.32
N LEU A 230 -6.74 8.31 -4.48
CA LEU A 230 -7.26 9.07 -5.62
C LEU A 230 -6.58 10.45 -5.74
N ASP A 231 -5.71 10.60 -6.75
CA ASP A 231 -4.98 11.83 -7.02
C ASP A 231 -5.84 12.84 -7.79
N GLY A 232 -6.17 13.95 -7.11
CA GLY A 232 -6.93 15.05 -7.69
C GLY A 232 -6.11 15.94 -8.62
N ALA A 233 -4.78 15.93 -8.51
CA ALA A 233 -3.91 16.72 -9.37
C ALA A 233 -3.93 16.19 -10.82
N GLN A 234 -4.15 14.89 -11.01
CA GLN A 234 -4.34 14.26 -12.33
C GLN A 234 -5.64 14.70 -13.02
N MET A 235 -6.64 15.13 -12.25
CA MET A 235 -7.96 15.54 -12.74
C MET A 235 -8.31 16.98 -12.30
N PRO A 236 -7.66 18.02 -12.87
CA PRO A 236 -7.87 19.40 -12.45
C PRO A 236 -9.32 19.88 -12.56
N GLY A 237 -9.75 20.65 -11.57
CA GLY A 237 -11.09 21.26 -11.53
C GLY A 237 -12.21 20.33 -11.09
N TRP A 238 -11.91 19.09 -10.68
CA TRP A 238 -12.88 18.14 -10.13
C TRP A 238 -13.21 18.33 -8.65
N ASN A 239 -12.46 19.19 -7.94
CA ASN A 239 -12.67 19.48 -6.51
C ASN A 239 -13.83 20.45 -6.26
#